data_AF-A0A7X9CX72-F1
#
_entry.id   AF-A0A7X9CX72-F1
#
_cell.length_a   1.000
_cell.length_b   1.000
_cell.length_c   1.000
_cell.angle_alpha   90.00
_cell.angle_beta   90.00
_cell.angle_gamma   90.00
#
_symmetry.space_group_name_H-M   'P 1'
#
loop_
_entity.id
_entity.type
_entity.pdbx_description
1 polymer ?
#
loop_
_entity_poly.entity_id
_entity_poly.type
_entity_poly.pdbx_seq_one_letter_code
_entity_poly.pdbx_strand_id
1 'polypeptide(L)'
;MMALKEGRCINCGSFLFLDPAMPEGHCFFCDCVFKNEEAFRALTNPEEFEFPNEPQPKYEGPSLTPSQVQRGPIIPAVSRTAKRMTPADDYVLPEKKVPKLKIPVKSILIMLAVAVVIVGIFAAIAVPTIVKRNAQRLHIGKVFAASIPMEIDVDKDLMIQNLGCTSVVVVLKEDVTLEEGIDIFHKYCDARAETLEIKDGSFAKTRSPVTLRVATPSGGYLIKKPSDEAALKTTAVTKLK
;
A
#
# COMPACT_ATOMS: atom_id res chain seq x y z
N MET A 1 -27.54 4.16 35.47
CA MET A 1 -27.21 3.79 34.08
C MET A 1 -25.92 3.01 34.10
N MET A 2 -25.95 1.74 33.73
CA MET A 2 -24.71 0.97 33.52
C MET A 2 -24.10 1.38 32.18
N ALA A 3 -22.76 1.31 32.09
CA ALA A 3 -22.07 1.59 30.85
C ALA A 3 -22.44 0.55 29.78
N LEU A 4 -22.56 0.99 28.52
CA LEU A 4 -22.71 0.08 27.37
C LEU A 4 -21.54 -0.89 27.35
N LYS A 5 -21.83 -2.16 27.09
CA LYS A 5 -20.84 -3.22 27.00
C LYS A 5 -20.71 -3.69 25.56
N GLU A 6 -19.49 -3.97 25.14
CA GLU A 6 -19.23 -4.58 23.84
C GLU A 6 -19.71 -6.04 23.84
N GLY A 7 -20.36 -6.43 22.76
CA GLY A 7 -20.79 -7.80 22.48
C GLY A 7 -20.58 -8.14 21.01
N ARG A 8 -20.78 -9.40 20.66
CA ARG A 8 -20.63 -9.92 19.29
C ARG A 8 -21.92 -10.60 18.85
N CYS A 9 -22.40 -10.28 17.65
CA CYS A 9 -23.60 -10.91 17.09
C CYS A 9 -23.35 -12.40 16.87
N ILE A 10 -24.27 -13.25 17.36
CA ILE A 10 -24.20 -14.71 17.21
C ILE A 10 -24.44 -15.20 15.77
N ASN A 11 -25.07 -14.39 14.91
CA ASN A 11 -25.35 -14.76 13.51
C ASN A 11 -24.22 -14.35 12.56
N CYS A 12 -23.87 -13.06 12.51
CA CYS A 12 -22.93 -12.52 11.54
C CYS A 12 -21.55 -12.19 12.13
N GLY A 13 -21.35 -12.36 13.44
CA GLY A 13 -20.07 -12.10 14.10
C GLY A 13 -19.68 -10.62 14.20
N SER A 14 -20.56 -9.69 13.85
CA SER A 14 -20.29 -8.25 13.95
C SER A 14 -20.20 -7.78 15.42
N PHE A 15 -19.32 -6.82 15.68
CA PHE A 15 -19.22 -6.17 16.99
C PHE A 15 -20.38 -5.18 17.19
N LEU A 16 -20.96 -5.21 18.39
CA LEU A 16 -22.12 -4.43 18.78
C LEU A 16 -21.90 -3.81 20.16
N PHE A 17 -22.47 -2.62 20.37
CA PHE A 17 -22.57 -2.03 21.71
C PHE A 17 -23.98 -2.31 22.24
N LEU A 18 -24.07 -3.00 23.38
CA LEU A 18 -25.32 -3.46 23.97
C LEU A 18 -25.49 -2.87 25.37
N ASP A 19 -26.73 -2.61 25.76
CA ASP A 19 -27.06 -2.20 27.13
C ASP A 19 -27.20 -3.44 28.01
N PRO A 20 -26.35 -3.63 29.04
CA PRO A 20 -26.46 -4.79 29.93
C PRO A 20 -27.76 -4.82 30.75
N ALA A 21 -28.52 -3.72 30.81
CA ALA A 21 -29.83 -3.69 31.46
C ALA A 21 -30.95 -4.33 30.61
N MET A 22 -30.73 -4.52 29.30
CA MET A 22 -31.69 -5.14 28.40
C MET A 22 -31.41 -6.64 28.28
N PRO A 23 -32.44 -7.51 28.30
CA PRO A 23 -32.25 -8.94 28.14
C PRO A 23 -31.90 -9.34 26.69
N GLU A 24 -32.39 -8.57 25.72
CA GLU A 24 -32.25 -8.84 24.29
C GLU A 24 -31.52 -7.70 23.57
N GLY A 25 -30.81 -8.07 22.52
CA GLY A 25 -30.07 -7.18 21.64
C GLY A 25 -30.45 -7.44 20.19
N HIS A 26 -30.28 -6.42 19.36
CA HIS A 26 -30.59 -6.48 17.94
C HIS A 26 -29.36 -6.10 17.12
N CYS A 27 -28.97 -6.95 16.17
CA CYS A 27 -27.88 -6.66 15.26
C CYS A 27 -28.37 -5.78 14.11
N PHE A 28 -27.86 -4.56 14.00
CA PHE A 28 -28.21 -3.67 12.89
C PHE A 28 -27.73 -4.19 11.51
N PHE A 29 -26.78 -5.14 11.46
CA PHE A 29 -26.18 -5.60 10.21
C PHE A 29 -26.94 -6.76 9.55
N CYS A 30 -27.51 -7.66 10.36
CA CYS A 30 -28.21 -8.83 9.86
C CYS A 30 -29.63 -8.97 10.43
N ASP A 31 -30.12 -7.97 11.17
CA ASP A 31 -31.43 -7.93 11.84
C ASP A 31 -31.69 -9.12 12.81
N CYS A 32 -30.64 -9.82 13.24
CA CYS A 32 -30.74 -10.89 14.21
C CYS A 32 -31.08 -10.34 15.61
N VAL A 33 -32.13 -10.87 16.22
CA VAL A 33 -32.46 -10.68 17.64
C VAL A 33 -31.86 -11.82 18.45
N PHE A 34 -31.10 -11.48 19.48
CA PHE A 34 -30.40 -12.46 20.31
C PHE A 34 -30.38 -12.00 21.77
N LYS A 35 -29.99 -12.90 22.69
CA LYS A 35 -29.81 -12.56 24.10
C LYS A 35 -28.49 -11.84 24.33
N ASN A 36 -28.50 -10.77 25.10
CA ASN A 36 -27.28 -9.97 25.35
C ASN A 36 -26.17 -10.80 26.03
N GLU A 37 -26.53 -11.76 26.89
CA GLU A 37 -25.59 -12.68 27.53
C GLU A 37 -24.81 -13.53 26.52
N GLU A 38 -25.50 -14.05 25.49
CA GLU A 38 -24.88 -14.83 24.42
C GLU A 38 -23.94 -13.97 23.58
N ALA A 39 -24.30 -12.72 23.31
CA ALA A 39 -23.44 -11.80 22.59
C ALA A 39 -22.19 -11.40 23.39
N PHE A 40 -22.28 -11.26 24.71
CA PHE A 40 -21.11 -11.04 25.56
C PHE A 40 -20.21 -12.28 25.62
N ARG A 41 -20.81 -13.48 25.62
CA ARG A 41 -20.07 -14.74 25.59
C ARG A 41 -19.38 -14.95 24.24
N ALA A 42 -20.04 -14.65 23.13
CA ALA A 42 -19.47 -14.72 21.78
C ALA A 42 -18.32 -13.74 21.55
N LEU A 43 -18.27 -12.65 22.32
CA LEU A 43 -17.11 -11.75 22.34
C LEU A 43 -15.93 -12.34 23.11
N THR A 44 -16.20 -12.98 24.25
CA THR A 44 -15.16 -13.51 25.15
C THR A 44 -14.57 -14.82 24.63
N ASN A 45 -15.43 -15.71 24.12
CA ASN A 45 -15.09 -17.04 23.62
C ASN A 45 -15.60 -17.22 22.19
N PRO A 46 -15.00 -16.56 21.19
CA PRO A 46 -15.50 -16.60 19.82
C PRO A 46 -15.39 -17.98 19.16
N GLU A 47 -14.52 -18.86 19.67
CA GLU A 47 -14.32 -20.22 19.15
C GLU A 47 -15.47 -21.18 19.55
N GLU A 48 -16.30 -20.82 20.54
CA GLU A 48 -17.46 -21.61 20.96
C GLU A 48 -18.71 -21.35 20.10
N PHE A 49 -18.66 -20.40 19.16
CA PHE A 49 -19.80 -19.95 18.38
C PHE A 49 -19.54 -20.14 16.88
N GLU A 50 -20.49 -20.79 16.22
CA GLU A 50 -20.59 -20.78 14.76
C GLU A 50 -21.40 -19.56 14.32
N PHE A 51 -20.88 -18.82 13.35
CA PHE A 51 -21.53 -17.62 12.81
C PHE A 51 -22.13 -17.94 11.43
N PRO A 52 -23.36 -18.47 11.37
CA PRO A 52 -23.93 -19.02 10.14
C PRO A 52 -24.25 -17.97 9.07
N ASN A 53 -24.38 -16.70 9.47
CA ASN A 53 -24.67 -15.56 8.59
C ASN A 53 -25.91 -15.78 7.70
N GLU A 54 -26.94 -16.39 8.27
CA GLU A 54 -28.21 -16.64 7.58
C GLU A 54 -29.07 -15.36 7.53
N PRO A 55 -29.80 -15.12 6.43
CA PRO A 55 -30.69 -13.97 6.31
C PRO A 55 -31.81 -14.07 7.34
N GLN A 56 -31.87 -13.10 8.26
CA GLN A 56 -32.90 -13.02 9.27
C GLN A 56 -34.10 -12.21 8.78
N PRO A 57 -35.32 -12.51 9.26
CA PRO A 57 -36.48 -11.67 9.01
C PRO A 57 -36.27 -10.30 9.63
N LYS A 58 -36.82 -9.26 8.98
CA LYS A 58 -36.75 -7.89 9.48
C LYS A 58 -37.47 -7.79 10.82
N TYR A 59 -36.78 -7.27 11.83
CA TYR A 59 -37.35 -7.10 13.16
C TYR A 59 -38.39 -5.96 13.19
N GLU A 60 -39.62 -6.28 13.59
CA GLU A 60 -40.76 -5.34 13.68
C GLU A 60 -41.13 -4.94 15.13
N GLY A 61 -40.36 -5.42 16.11
CA GLY A 61 -40.62 -5.17 17.54
C GLY A 61 -40.15 -3.79 18.04
N PRO A 62 -40.34 -3.51 19.35
CA PRO A 62 -39.85 -2.27 19.95
C PRO A 62 -38.32 -2.18 19.81
N SER A 63 -37.80 -0.97 19.56
CA SER A 63 -36.37 -0.74 19.33
C SER A 63 -35.53 -1.27 20.51
N LEU A 64 -34.71 -2.30 20.23
CA LEU A 64 -33.72 -2.84 21.16
C LEU A 64 -32.35 -2.18 21.01
N THR A 65 -32.26 -1.12 20.19
CA THR A 65 -31.03 -0.34 20.10
C THR A 65 -30.85 0.48 21.38
N PRO A 66 -29.64 0.46 21.99
CA PRO A 66 -29.39 1.30 23.15
C PRO A 66 -29.64 2.75 22.75
N SER A 67 -30.46 3.45 23.52
CA SER A 67 -30.70 4.88 23.32
C SER A 67 -29.36 5.57 23.26
N GLN A 68 -29.03 6.13 22.09
CA GLN A 68 -27.79 6.88 21.90
C GLN A 68 -27.69 7.87 23.06
N VAL A 69 -26.59 7.80 23.80
CA VAL A 69 -26.23 8.84 24.76
C VAL A 69 -26.13 10.13 23.95
N GLN A 70 -27.21 10.92 23.95
CA GLN A 70 -27.24 12.24 23.36
C GLN A 70 -26.23 13.09 24.13
N ARG A 71 -25.00 13.19 23.62
CA ARG A 71 -24.09 14.26 24.00
C ARG A 71 -24.55 15.53 23.27
N GLY A 72 -25.63 16.12 23.78
CA GLY A 72 -26.22 17.34 23.26
C GLY A 72 -27.35 17.83 24.18
N PRO A 73 -27.65 19.14 24.19
CA PRO A 73 -28.70 19.68 25.04
C PRO A 73 -30.07 19.06 24.68
N ILE A 74 -30.76 18.59 25.70
CA ILE A 74 -32.08 17.94 25.64
C ILE A 74 -33.08 18.96 25.09
N ILE A 75 -33.51 18.78 23.84
CA ILE A 75 -34.72 19.44 23.33
C ILE A 75 -35.91 18.59 23.79
N PRO A 76 -36.91 19.13 24.49
CA PRO A 76 -38.05 18.34 24.95
C PRO A 76 -38.78 17.71 23.76
N ALA A 77 -38.93 16.39 23.82
CA ALA A 77 -39.66 15.61 22.83
C ALA A 77 -41.14 16.01 22.86
N VAL A 78 -41.63 16.60 21.77
CA VAL A 78 -43.07 16.79 21.56
C VAL A 78 -43.69 15.42 21.38
N SER A 79 -44.57 15.02 22.30
CA SER A 79 -45.35 13.78 22.17
C SER A 79 -46.20 13.86 20.91
N ARG A 80 -45.82 13.14 19.85
CA ARG A 80 -46.68 12.94 18.70
C ARG A 80 -47.68 11.85 19.06
N THR A 81 -48.92 12.25 19.33
CA THR A 81 -50.07 11.34 19.40
C THR A 81 -50.15 10.57 18.09
N ALA A 82 -50.00 9.24 18.15
CA ALA A 82 -50.07 8.37 16.99
C ALA A 82 -51.48 8.40 16.39
N LYS A 83 -51.67 9.16 15.31
CA LYS A 83 -52.86 9.08 14.46
C LYS A 83 -52.64 7.94 13.48
N ARG A 84 -53.56 6.96 13.44
CA ARG A 84 -53.56 5.84 12.48
C ARG A 84 -53.33 6.38 11.05
N MET A 85 -52.26 5.93 10.41
CA MET A 85 -51.99 6.21 8.99
C MET A 85 -52.86 5.29 8.12
N THR A 86 -53.58 5.89 7.18
CA THR A 86 -54.16 5.21 6.02
C THR A 86 -53.04 4.74 5.07
N PRO A 87 -53.24 3.67 4.29
CA PRO A 87 -52.21 3.11 3.41
C PRO A 87 -51.66 4.16 2.45
N ALA A 88 -50.34 4.07 2.24
CA ALA A 88 -49.50 5.08 1.62
C ALA A 88 -49.95 5.43 0.19
N ASP A 89 -50.30 6.70 -0.03
CA ASP A 89 -50.15 7.32 -1.34
C ASP A 89 -48.67 7.28 -1.71
N ASP A 90 -48.36 6.86 -2.94
CA ASP A 90 -47.00 6.85 -3.49
C ASP A 90 -46.36 8.24 -3.28
N TYR A 91 -45.50 8.33 -2.27
CA TYR A 91 -44.78 9.54 -1.95
C TYR A 91 -43.67 9.72 -2.99
N VAL A 92 -44.00 10.40 -4.10
CA VAL A 92 -43.00 10.90 -5.03
C VAL A 92 -42.27 12.03 -4.30
N LEU A 93 -41.05 11.75 -3.84
CA LEU A 93 -40.17 12.78 -3.28
C LEU A 93 -40.10 13.94 -4.27
N PRO A 94 -40.52 15.17 -3.89
CA PRO A 94 -40.30 16.30 -4.75
C PRO A 94 -38.79 16.45 -4.93
N GLU A 95 -38.32 16.38 -6.17
CA GLU A 95 -36.91 16.59 -6.50
C GLU A 95 -36.49 17.96 -5.96
N LYS A 96 -35.82 17.94 -4.81
CA LYS A 96 -35.29 19.12 -4.18
C LYS A 96 -34.19 19.60 -5.10
N LYS A 97 -34.51 20.56 -5.99
CA LYS A 97 -33.56 21.17 -6.93
C LYS A 97 -32.38 21.69 -6.12
N VAL A 98 -31.32 20.89 -6.09
CA VAL A 98 -30.08 21.26 -5.41
C VAL A 98 -29.61 22.52 -6.12
N PRO A 99 -29.48 23.67 -5.42
CA PRO A 99 -29.05 24.89 -6.07
C PRO A 99 -27.70 24.60 -6.72
N LYS A 100 -27.61 24.82 -8.05
CA LYS A 100 -26.36 24.68 -8.78
C LYS A 100 -25.37 25.65 -8.16
N LEU A 101 -24.49 25.15 -7.29
CA LEU A 101 -23.38 25.89 -6.70
C LEU A 101 -22.49 26.32 -7.86
N LYS A 102 -22.71 27.54 -8.34
CA LYS A 102 -21.90 28.17 -9.38
C LYS A 102 -20.60 28.58 -8.73
N ILE A 103 -19.60 27.70 -8.77
CA ILE A 103 -18.26 28.01 -8.27
C ILE A 103 -17.80 29.28 -9.01
N PRO A 104 -17.41 30.35 -8.28
CA PRO A 104 -16.97 31.57 -8.93
C PRO A 104 -15.69 31.28 -9.71
N VAL A 105 -15.64 31.75 -10.96
CA VAL A 105 -14.53 31.49 -11.89
C VAL A 105 -13.17 31.88 -11.30
N LYS A 106 -13.14 32.91 -10.43
CA LYS A 106 -11.96 33.33 -9.68
C LYS A 106 -11.38 32.22 -8.78
N SER A 107 -12.24 31.45 -8.11
CA SER A 107 -11.80 30.33 -7.27
C SER A 107 -11.28 29.15 -8.09
N ILE A 108 -11.84 28.90 -9.27
CA ILE A 108 -11.31 27.90 -10.21
C ILE A 108 -9.92 28.32 -10.69
N LEU A 109 -9.74 29.59 -11.06
CA LEU A 109 -8.44 30.13 -11.46
C LEU A 109 -7.40 30.04 -10.34
N ILE A 110 -7.76 30.35 -9.10
CA ILE A 110 -6.86 30.22 -7.94
C ILE A 110 -6.47 28.76 -7.72
N MET A 111 -7.43 27.82 -7.74
CA MET A 111 -7.13 26.39 -7.59
C MET A 111 -6.21 25.87 -8.70
N LEU A 112 -6.44 26.31 -9.95
CA LEU A 112 -5.60 25.93 -11.08
C LEU A 112 -4.19 26.53 -10.97
N ALA A 113 -4.07 27.78 -10.53
CA ALA A 113 -2.77 28.40 -10.26
C ALA A 113 -1.99 27.65 -9.17
N VAL A 114 -2.66 27.28 -8.07
CA VAL A 114 -2.03 26.48 -7.00
C VAL A 114 -1.59 25.11 -7.52
N ALA A 115 -2.42 24.44 -8.31
CA ALA A 115 -2.06 23.15 -8.92
C ALA A 115 -0.82 23.27 -9.82
N VAL A 116 -0.74 24.30 -10.66
CA VAL A 116 0.42 24.56 -11.53
C VAL A 116 1.68 24.84 -10.71
N VAL A 117 1.59 25.61 -9.63
CA VAL A 117 2.74 25.87 -8.74
C VAL A 117 3.26 24.57 -8.13
N ILE A 118 2.36 23.72 -7.63
CA ILE A 118 2.75 22.41 -7.06
C ILE A 118 3.45 21.55 -8.11
N VAL A 119 2.87 21.44 -9.31
CA VAL A 119 3.48 20.68 -10.43
C VAL A 119 4.84 21.27 -10.81
N GLY A 120 4.98 22.60 -10.82
CA GLY A 120 6.23 23.30 -11.10
C GLY A 120 7.32 22.95 -10.08
N ILE A 121 7.00 22.90 -8.79
CA ILE A 121 7.94 22.51 -7.73
C ILE A 121 8.38 21.05 -7.92
N PHE A 122 7.45 20.14 -8.20
CA PHE A 122 7.79 18.74 -8.46
C PHE A 122 8.69 18.59 -9.69
N ALA A 123 8.37 19.29 -10.79
CA ALA A 123 9.20 19.28 -11.99
C ALA A 123 10.61 19.83 -11.74
N ALA A 124 10.72 20.92 -10.98
CA ALA A 124 12.00 21.55 -10.64
C ALA A 124 12.94 20.63 -9.86
N ILE A 125 12.41 19.67 -9.09
CA ILE A 125 13.21 18.68 -8.36
C ILE A 125 13.41 17.41 -9.20
N ALA A 126 12.34 16.88 -9.81
CA ALA A 126 12.36 15.60 -10.50
C ALA A 126 13.20 15.64 -11.78
N VAL A 127 13.06 16.69 -12.60
CA VAL A 127 13.79 16.81 -13.88
C VAL A 127 15.31 16.79 -13.70
N PRO A 128 15.93 17.68 -12.88
CA PRO A 128 17.39 17.65 -12.71
C PRO A 128 17.87 16.34 -12.10
N THR A 129 17.08 15.74 -11.18
CA THR A 129 17.40 14.43 -10.60
C THR A 129 17.43 13.33 -11.68
N ILE A 130 16.45 13.31 -12.59
CA ILE A 130 16.38 12.34 -13.68
C ILE A 130 17.51 12.55 -14.69
N VAL A 131 17.79 13.81 -15.06
CA VAL A 131 18.87 14.15 -15.99
C VAL A 131 20.23 13.74 -15.42
N LYS A 132 20.53 14.11 -14.17
CA LYS A 132 21.76 13.70 -13.47
C LYS A 132 21.88 12.19 -13.40
N ARG A 133 20.80 11.49 -13.02
CA ARG A 133 20.75 10.02 -12.97
C ARG A 133 21.05 9.39 -14.32
N ASN A 134 20.43 9.88 -15.40
CA ASN A 134 20.62 9.32 -16.73
C ASN A 134 22.05 9.57 -17.24
N ALA A 135 22.62 10.75 -16.98
CA ALA A 135 24.01 11.06 -17.32
C ALA A 135 24.99 10.14 -16.57
N GLN A 136 24.78 9.92 -15.26
CA GLN A 136 25.58 9.01 -14.47
C GLN A 136 25.49 7.56 -14.97
N ARG A 137 24.29 7.08 -15.31
CA ARG A 137 24.10 5.73 -15.87
C ARG A 137 24.84 5.55 -17.18
N LEU A 138 24.74 6.53 -18.08
CA LEU A 138 25.43 6.50 -19.37
C LEU A 138 26.94 6.50 -19.18
N HIS A 139 27.45 7.31 -18.25
CA HIS A 139 28.88 7.36 -17.95
C HIS A 139 29.38 6.03 -17.36
N ILE A 140 28.70 5.49 -16.34
CA ILE A 140 29.02 4.17 -15.77
C ILE A 140 29.00 3.11 -16.86
N GLY A 141 27.96 3.10 -17.72
CA GLY A 141 27.84 2.13 -18.80
C GLY A 141 28.99 2.19 -19.80
N LYS A 142 29.44 3.39 -20.17
CA LYS A 142 30.58 3.57 -21.08
C LYS A 142 31.90 3.11 -20.45
N VAL A 143 32.18 3.52 -19.21
CA VAL A 143 33.39 3.10 -18.48
C VAL A 143 33.41 1.59 -18.28
N PHE A 144 32.26 1.03 -17.90
CA PHE A 144 32.10 -0.40 -17.71
C PHE A 144 32.29 -1.19 -19.03
N ALA A 145 31.63 -0.79 -20.12
CA ALA A 145 31.78 -1.44 -21.41
C ALA A 145 33.23 -1.39 -21.92
N ALA A 146 33.94 -0.27 -21.71
CA ALA A 146 35.36 -0.15 -22.05
C ALA A 146 36.29 -1.04 -21.19
N SER A 147 35.85 -1.42 -19.99
CA SER A 147 36.65 -2.24 -19.05
C SER A 147 36.54 -3.75 -19.31
N ILE A 148 35.62 -4.18 -20.18
CA ILE A 148 35.35 -5.59 -20.46
C ILE A 148 35.85 -5.91 -21.88
N PRO A 149 36.59 -7.02 -22.08
CA PRO A 149 37.13 -7.40 -23.39
C PRO A 149 36.06 -7.91 -24.38
N MET A 150 34.78 -7.91 -24.01
CA MET A 150 33.65 -8.40 -24.81
C MET A 150 32.88 -7.24 -25.42
N GLU A 151 32.33 -7.44 -26.62
CA GLU A 151 31.44 -6.45 -27.23
C GLU A 151 30.10 -6.38 -26.48
N ILE A 152 29.91 -5.29 -25.72
CA ILE A 152 28.68 -4.97 -24.99
C ILE A 152 28.05 -3.72 -25.61
N ASP A 153 26.84 -3.84 -26.14
CA ASP A 153 26.04 -2.68 -26.53
C ASP A 153 25.41 -2.05 -25.28
N VAL A 154 25.86 -0.86 -24.89
CA VAL A 154 25.40 -0.17 -23.66
C VAL A 154 23.88 0.04 -23.65
N ASP A 155 23.24 0.16 -24.82
CA ASP A 155 21.80 0.44 -24.91
C ASP A 155 20.93 -0.83 -24.90
N LYS A 156 21.49 -1.98 -25.31
CA LYS A 156 20.74 -3.24 -25.44
C LYS A 156 21.14 -4.30 -24.42
N ASP A 157 22.43 -4.39 -24.14
CA ASP A 157 23.05 -5.45 -23.38
C ASP A 157 23.29 -5.04 -21.91
N LEU A 158 23.13 -3.75 -21.57
CA LEU A 158 23.33 -3.22 -20.23
C LEU A 158 22.09 -2.48 -19.71
N MET A 159 21.61 -2.89 -18.54
CA MET A 159 20.52 -2.20 -17.86
C MET A 159 20.94 -1.81 -16.43
N ILE A 160 21.12 -0.51 -16.20
CA ILE A 160 21.42 0.04 -14.88
C ILE A 160 20.16 0.68 -14.28
N GLN A 161 19.76 0.19 -13.10
CA GLN A 161 18.56 0.55 -12.38
C GLN A 161 18.85 1.24 -11.03
N ASN A 162 17.80 1.81 -10.43
CA ASN A 162 17.82 2.63 -9.21
C ASN A 162 18.55 3.98 -9.35
N LEU A 163 18.27 4.89 -8.41
CA LEU A 163 18.93 6.22 -8.36
C LEU A 163 20.42 6.10 -8.05
N GLY A 164 20.80 5.17 -7.16
CA GLY A 164 22.20 4.93 -6.78
C GLY A 164 22.97 4.00 -7.69
N CYS A 165 22.43 3.64 -8.87
CA CYS A 165 23.01 2.69 -9.82
C CYS A 165 23.45 1.37 -9.13
N THR A 166 22.57 0.81 -8.30
CA THR A 166 22.89 -0.35 -7.45
C THR A 166 22.40 -1.67 -8.01
N SER A 167 21.54 -1.64 -9.02
CA SER A 167 21.03 -2.85 -9.67
C SER A 167 21.45 -2.80 -11.13
N VAL A 168 22.21 -3.80 -11.57
CA VAL A 168 22.70 -3.88 -12.94
C VAL A 168 22.40 -5.26 -13.52
N VAL A 169 21.91 -5.26 -14.75
CA VAL A 169 21.74 -6.46 -15.56
C VAL A 169 22.64 -6.32 -16.77
N VAL A 170 23.47 -7.32 -17.02
CA VAL A 170 24.38 -7.40 -18.16
C VAL A 170 24.02 -8.66 -18.92
N VAL A 171 23.77 -8.53 -20.22
CA VAL A 171 23.57 -9.63 -21.15
C VAL A 171 24.84 -9.79 -21.95
N LEU A 172 25.41 -10.99 -21.92
CA LEU A 172 26.64 -11.31 -22.65
C LEU A 172 26.32 -12.35 -23.71
N LYS A 173 26.95 -12.22 -24.87
CA LYS A 173 26.79 -13.14 -26.01
C LYS A 173 27.57 -14.44 -25.82
N GLU A 174 28.60 -14.39 -24.98
CA GLU A 174 29.47 -15.52 -24.66
C GLU A 174 29.18 -16.02 -23.25
N ASP A 175 29.48 -17.29 -23.03
CA ASP A 175 29.38 -17.90 -21.71
C ASP A 175 30.56 -17.49 -20.84
N VAL A 176 30.27 -17.25 -19.57
CA VAL A 176 31.23 -16.70 -18.62
C VAL A 176 31.33 -17.63 -17.42
N THR A 177 32.55 -17.80 -16.93
CA THR A 177 32.82 -18.56 -15.70
C THR A 177 32.43 -17.73 -14.46
N LEU A 178 32.32 -18.39 -13.31
CA LEU A 178 31.99 -17.70 -12.06
C LEU A 178 33.07 -16.68 -11.66
N GLU A 179 34.35 -16.98 -11.93
CA GLU A 179 35.48 -16.09 -11.62
C GLU A 179 35.43 -14.82 -12.48
N GLU A 180 35.22 -14.99 -13.79
CA GLU A 180 35.02 -13.85 -14.70
C GLU A 180 33.76 -13.04 -14.34
N GLY A 181 32.68 -13.70 -13.89
CA GLY A 181 31.47 -13.03 -13.40
C GLY A 181 31.72 -12.16 -12.15
N ILE A 182 32.61 -12.60 -11.26
CA ILE A 182 33.07 -11.83 -10.10
C ILE A 182 33.94 -10.66 -10.58
N ASP A 183 34.85 -10.87 -11.53
CA ASP A 183 35.68 -9.78 -12.07
C ASP A 183 34.83 -8.69 -12.74
N ILE A 184 33.81 -9.09 -13.50
CA ILE A 184 32.82 -8.18 -14.08
C ILE A 184 32.10 -7.38 -12.98
N PHE A 185 31.77 -8.02 -11.86
CA PHE A 185 31.19 -7.33 -10.70
C PHE A 185 32.13 -6.30 -10.10
N HIS A 186 33.41 -6.63 -9.91
CA HIS A 186 34.39 -5.67 -9.39
C HIS A 186 34.54 -4.47 -10.32
N LYS A 187 34.71 -4.72 -11.63
CA LYS A 187 34.82 -3.67 -12.65
C LYS A 187 33.60 -2.74 -12.65
N TYR A 188 32.39 -3.30 -12.51
CA TYR A 188 31.18 -2.48 -12.39
C TYR A 188 31.19 -1.62 -11.12
N CYS A 189 31.54 -2.22 -9.98
CA CYS A 189 31.56 -1.51 -8.70
C CYS A 189 32.59 -0.38 -8.69
N ASP A 190 33.74 -0.59 -9.34
CA ASP A 190 34.79 0.42 -9.45
C ASP A 190 34.35 1.57 -10.37
N ALA A 191 33.80 1.27 -11.56
CA ALA A 191 33.24 2.29 -12.46
C ALA A 191 32.13 3.12 -11.79
N ARG A 192 31.30 2.47 -10.96
CA ARG A 192 30.28 3.13 -10.16
C ARG A 192 30.88 4.01 -9.06
N ALA A 193 31.86 3.51 -8.31
CA ALA A 193 32.48 4.25 -7.22
C ALA A 193 33.19 5.51 -7.73
N GLU A 194 33.86 5.41 -8.89
CA GLU A 194 34.48 6.53 -9.57
C GLU A 194 33.44 7.56 -10.03
N THR A 195 32.40 7.13 -10.77
CA THR A 195 31.39 8.06 -11.31
C THR A 195 30.53 8.74 -10.23
N LEU A 196 30.34 8.08 -9.09
CA LEU A 196 29.57 8.62 -7.96
C LEU A 196 30.45 9.31 -6.91
N GLU A 197 31.77 9.41 -7.14
CA GLU A 197 32.74 10.02 -6.23
C GLU A 197 32.61 9.48 -4.79
N ILE A 198 32.45 8.16 -4.64
CA ILE A 198 32.30 7.52 -3.33
C ILE A 198 33.66 7.55 -2.64
N LYS A 199 33.87 8.54 -1.77
CA LYS A 199 35.13 8.79 -1.03
C LYS A 199 35.53 7.64 -0.09
N ASP A 200 34.60 6.76 0.22
CA ASP A 200 34.77 5.68 1.17
C ASP A 200 34.93 4.37 0.39
N GLY A 201 36.19 3.96 0.19
CA GLY A 201 36.57 2.77 -0.57
C GLY A 201 36.22 1.44 0.12
N SER A 202 35.51 1.48 1.25
CA SER A 202 35.10 0.28 1.98
C SER A 202 34.16 -0.60 1.15
N PHE A 203 34.30 -1.92 1.29
CA PHE A 203 33.47 -2.91 0.61
C PHE A 203 31.98 -2.69 0.89
N ALA A 204 31.65 -2.32 2.12
CA ALA A 204 30.29 -2.06 2.58
C ALA A 204 29.57 -0.95 1.79
N LYS A 205 30.28 0.05 1.27
CA LYS A 205 29.68 1.17 0.52
C LYS A 205 29.80 1.02 -1.00
N THR A 206 30.89 0.39 -1.45
CA THR A 206 31.19 0.24 -2.88
C THR A 206 30.49 -0.97 -3.48
N ARG A 207 30.50 -2.12 -2.77
CA ARG A 207 30.15 -3.44 -3.32
C ARG A 207 28.91 -4.05 -2.66
N SER A 208 28.74 -3.91 -1.34
CA SER A 208 27.60 -4.50 -0.63
C SER A 208 26.20 -4.05 -1.08
N PRO A 209 25.96 -2.78 -1.47
CA PRO A 209 24.62 -2.39 -1.92
C PRO A 209 24.29 -2.87 -3.34
N VAL A 210 25.27 -3.42 -4.07
CA VAL A 210 25.17 -3.71 -5.49
C VAL A 210 24.57 -5.11 -5.73
N THR A 211 23.68 -5.20 -6.70
CA THR A 211 23.15 -6.44 -7.24
C THR A 211 23.50 -6.49 -8.72
N LEU A 212 24.23 -7.52 -9.14
CA LEU A 212 24.59 -7.76 -10.53
C LEU A 212 23.90 -9.03 -11.00
N ARG A 213 23.22 -8.94 -12.14
CA ARG A 213 22.74 -10.09 -12.88
C ARG A 213 23.50 -10.17 -14.19
N VAL A 214 24.25 -11.25 -14.39
CA VAL A 214 24.87 -11.60 -15.65
C VAL A 214 23.98 -12.63 -16.32
N ALA A 215 23.56 -12.40 -17.56
CA ALA A 215 22.80 -13.35 -18.36
C ALA A 215 23.65 -13.78 -19.56
N THR A 216 23.81 -15.09 -19.74
CA THR A 216 24.58 -15.71 -20.83
C THR A 216 23.73 -16.79 -21.51
N PRO A 217 24.10 -17.27 -22.71
CA PRO A 217 23.34 -18.31 -23.42
C PRO A 217 23.17 -19.63 -22.66
N SER A 218 24.16 -20.06 -21.87
CA SER A 218 24.12 -21.32 -21.10
C SER A 218 23.56 -21.21 -19.68
N GLY A 219 23.09 -20.02 -19.28
CA GLY A 219 22.61 -19.75 -17.93
C GLY A 219 23.55 -18.80 -17.17
N GLY A 220 22.94 -17.82 -16.50
CA GLY A 220 23.64 -16.67 -15.93
C GLY A 220 24.02 -16.80 -14.45
N TYR A 221 24.40 -15.67 -13.86
CA TYR A 221 24.68 -15.54 -12.43
C TYR A 221 23.97 -14.33 -11.85
N LEU A 222 23.47 -14.46 -10.63
CA LEU A 222 22.96 -13.36 -9.84
C LEU A 222 23.83 -13.20 -8.60
N ILE A 223 24.52 -12.07 -8.51
CA ILE A 223 25.26 -11.64 -7.33
C ILE A 223 24.36 -10.65 -6.58
N LYS A 224 23.87 -11.03 -5.40
CA LYS A 224 22.90 -10.21 -4.65
C LYS A 224 23.51 -9.73 -3.34
N LYS A 225 23.81 -8.43 -3.28
CA LYS A 225 24.21 -7.70 -2.07
C LYS A 225 25.23 -8.47 -1.22
N PRO A 226 26.46 -8.68 -1.71
CA PRO A 226 27.46 -9.43 -0.97
C PRO A 226 27.76 -8.73 0.36
N SER A 227 27.87 -9.48 1.46
CA SER A 227 28.32 -8.90 2.73
C SER A 227 29.81 -8.56 2.66
N ASP A 228 30.61 -9.49 2.13
CA ASP A 228 32.07 -9.45 2.10
C ASP A 228 32.62 -10.15 0.84
N GLU A 229 33.92 -10.03 0.61
CA GLU A 229 34.61 -10.63 -0.53
C GLU A 229 34.52 -12.17 -0.56
N ALA A 230 34.48 -12.81 0.61
CA ALA A 230 34.26 -14.25 0.72
C ALA A 230 32.85 -14.69 0.29
N ALA A 231 31.84 -13.83 0.46
CA ALA A 231 30.46 -14.12 0.07
C ALA A 231 30.29 -14.17 -1.46
N LEU A 232 31.15 -13.46 -2.21
CA LEU A 232 31.17 -13.47 -3.67
C LEU A 232 31.51 -14.85 -4.27
N LYS A 233 32.13 -15.74 -3.51
CA LYS A 233 32.50 -17.09 -3.98
C LYS A 233 31.54 -18.19 -3.49
N THR A 234 30.57 -17.85 -2.64
CA THR A 234 29.79 -18.84 -1.90
C THR A 234 28.30 -18.50 -1.87
N THR A 235 27.87 -17.66 -0.93
CA THR A 235 26.46 -17.45 -0.59
C THR A 235 25.78 -16.33 -1.37
N ALA A 236 26.53 -15.38 -1.92
CA ALA A 236 25.94 -14.24 -2.64
C ALA A 236 25.63 -14.54 -4.12
N VAL A 237 26.16 -15.66 -4.66
CA VAL A 237 26.04 -16.03 -6.07
C VAL A 237 24.98 -17.11 -6.23
N THR A 238 23.97 -16.83 -7.03
CA THR A 238 22.98 -17.80 -7.48
C THR A 238 23.18 -18.06 -8.96
N LYS A 239 23.43 -19.31 -9.35
CA LYS A 239 23.46 -19.70 -10.76
C LYS A 239 22.03 -19.71 -11.30
N LEU A 240 21.80 -18.95 -12.37
CA LEU A 240 20.54 -18.91 -13.10
C LEU A 240 20.61 -19.98 -14.20
N LYS A 241 19.61 -20.85 -14.25
CA LYS A 241 19.44 -21.81 -15.35
C LYS A 241 18.66 -21.18 -16.49
#